data_AF-A0A4Q5N1U5-F1
#
_entry.id   AF-A0A4Q5N1U5-F1
#
_cell.length_a   1.000
_cell.length_b   1.000
_cell.length_c   1.000
_cell.angle_alpha   90.00
_cell.angle_beta   90.00
_cell.angle_gamma   90.00
#
_symmetry.space_group_name_H-M   'P 1'
#
loop_
_entity.id
_entity.type
_entity.pdbx_description
1 polymer ?
#
loop_
_entity_poly.entity_id
_entity_poly.type
_entity_poly.pdbx_seq_one_letter_code
_entity_poly.pdbx_strand_id
1 'polypeptide(L)'
;MTTRADLLEALGNLSEVGRVAPCWADPLAGWVSEIPREVRAAKRLCAPCPAFTGCREYGTGEGKRELGVYAGQSMTERLNRTTNPTKAA
;
A
#
# COMPACT_ATOMS: atom_id res chain seq x y z
N MET A 1 5.84 -1.53 -14.93
CA MET A 1 4.52 -1.76 -14.33
C MET A 1 4.71 -2.88 -13.34
N THR A 2 4.53 -2.62 -12.05
CA THR A 2 4.86 -3.58 -10.98
C THR A 2 3.71 -4.57 -10.81
N THR A 3 3.98 -5.85 -11.02
CA THR A 3 2.99 -6.92 -10.87
C THR A 3 2.80 -7.28 -9.39
N ARG A 4 1.80 -8.13 -9.11
CA ARG A 4 1.63 -8.68 -7.75
C ARG A 4 2.81 -9.56 -7.35
N ALA A 5 3.37 -10.31 -8.30
CA ALA A 5 4.51 -11.18 -8.05
C ALA A 5 5.74 -10.33 -7.67
N ASP A 6 6.01 -9.27 -8.43
CA ASP A 6 7.13 -8.35 -8.16
C ASP A 6 7.01 -7.70 -6.77
N LEU A 7 5.80 -7.32 -6.37
CA LEU A 7 5.56 -6.77 -5.02
C LEU A 7 5.81 -7.83 -3.94
N LEU A 8 5.31 -9.06 -4.12
CA LEU A 8 5.52 -10.14 -3.15
C LEU A 8 6.99 -10.53 -3.03
N GLU A 9 7.71 -10.56 -4.14
CA GLU A 9 9.15 -10.79 -4.18
C GLU A 9 9.90 -9.70 -3.41
N ALA A 10 9.60 -8.42 -3.68
CA ALA A 10 10.21 -7.31 -2.95
C ALA A 10 9.97 -7.39 -1.44
N LEU A 11 8.76 -7.79 -1.01
CA LEU A 11 8.44 -7.99 0.40
C LEU A 11 9.17 -9.21 1.00
N GLY A 12 9.33 -10.28 0.23
CA GLY A 12 10.13 -11.45 0.58
C GLY A 12 11.60 -11.09 0.83
N ASN A 13 12.20 -10.36 -0.11
CA ASN A 13 13.60 -9.92 -0.04
C ASN A 13 13.89 -9.03 1.17
N LEU A 14 12.91 -8.22 1.63
CA LEU A 14 13.06 -7.48 2.88
C LEU A 14 13.29 -8.41 4.07
N SER A 15 12.49 -9.47 4.15
CA SER A 15 12.54 -10.42 5.26
C SER A 15 13.89 -11.13 5.33
N GLU A 16 14.48 -11.45 4.18
CA GLU A 16 15.81 -12.05 4.08
C GLU A 16 16.94 -11.16 4.61
N VAL A 17 16.82 -9.83 4.48
CA VAL A 17 17.79 -8.86 5.01
C VAL A 17 17.44 -8.36 6.42
N GLY A 18 16.56 -9.07 7.13
CA GLY A 18 16.18 -8.78 8.52
C GLY A 18 15.26 -7.56 8.66
N ARG A 19 14.62 -7.10 7.58
CA ARG A 19 13.60 -6.04 7.61
C ARG A 19 12.24 -6.64 7.32
N VAL A 20 11.24 -6.43 8.16
CA VAL A 20 9.89 -6.94 7.87
C VAL A 20 9.00 -5.79 7.44
N ALA A 21 8.26 -5.97 6.34
CA ALA A 21 7.26 -5.01 5.94
C ALA A 21 6.20 -4.88 7.07
N PRO A 22 5.79 -3.67 7.47
CA PRO A 22 4.85 -3.49 8.59
C PRO A 22 3.54 -4.28 8.42
N CYS A 23 3.08 -4.45 7.19
CA CYS A 23 1.87 -5.24 6.88
C CYS A 23 2.04 -6.75 7.02
N TRP A 24 3.27 -7.27 7.04
CA TRP A 24 3.57 -8.66 7.36
C TRP A 24 3.91 -8.83 8.85
N ALA A 25 4.56 -7.83 9.45
CA ALA A 25 4.90 -7.84 10.88
C ALA A 25 3.66 -7.76 11.78
N ASP A 26 2.65 -6.98 11.38
CA ASP A 26 1.39 -6.83 12.10
C ASP A 26 0.20 -6.89 11.13
N PRO A 27 -0.25 -8.09 10.72
CA PRO A 27 -1.33 -8.24 9.74
C PRO A 27 -2.69 -7.75 10.23
N LEU A 28 -2.86 -7.52 11.54
CA LEU A 28 -4.13 -7.10 12.14
C LEU A 28 -4.24 -5.58 12.33
N ALA A 29 -3.24 -4.79 11.91
CA ALA A 29 -3.21 -3.34 12.09
C ALA A 29 -4.21 -2.53 11.22
N GLY A 30 -5.31 -3.14 10.79
CA GLY A 30 -6.37 -2.47 10.03
C GLY A 30 -6.04 -2.23 8.56
N TRP A 31 -5.11 -3.00 7.98
CA TRP A 31 -4.69 -2.87 6.59
C TRP A 31 -5.83 -2.96 5.58
N VAL A 32 -6.87 -3.73 5.89
CA VAL A 32 -8.08 -3.91 5.07
C VAL A 32 -9.35 -3.32 5.72
N SER A 33 -9.19 -2.55 6.79
CA SER A 33 -10.32 -1.92 7.50
C SER A 33 -10.95 -0.80 6.67
N GLU A 34 -12.24 -0.61 6.85
CA GLU A 34 -12.98 0.55 6.33
C GLU A 34 -13.17 1.64 7.41
N ILE A 35 -12.82 1.34 8.67
CA ILE A 35 -12.98 2.28 9.78
C ILE A 35 -11.90 3.36 9.68
N PRO A 36 -12.25 4.66 9.59
CA PRO A 36 -11.28 5.73 9.29
C PRO A 36 -10.10 5.80 10.27
N ARG A 37 -10.31 5.47 11.55
CA ARG A 37 -9.23 5.49 12.56
C ARG A 37 -8.20 4.38 12.33
N GLU A 38 -8.65 3.19 11.91
CA GLU A 38 -7.81 2.03 11.65
C GLU A 38 -7.04 2.20 10.35
N VAL A 39 -7.71 2.72 9.30
CA VAL A 39 -7.05 3.11 8.05
C VAL A 39 -5.94 4.13 8.30
N ARG A 40 -6.18 5.16 9.15
CA ARG A 40 -5.13 6.14 9.50
C ARG A 40 -3.96 5.50 10.24
N ALA A 41 -4.21 4.53 11.12
CA ALA A 41 -3.15 3.79 11.81
C ALA A 41 -2.31 2.98 10.81
N ALA A 42 -2.95 2.18 9.97
CA ALA A 42 -2.29 1.40 8.91
C ALA A 42 -1.43 2.29 7.98
N LYS A 43 -1.93 3.47 7.57
CA LYS A 43 -1.17 4.41 6.76
C LYS A 43 0.10 4.93 7.45
N ARG A 44 0.02 5.24 8.74
CA ARG A 44 1.19 5.69 9.52
C ARG A 44 2.23 4.57 9.62
N LEU A 45 1.79 3.34 9.86
CA LEU A 45 2.66 2.17 9.87
C LEU A 45 3.28 1.89 8.49
N CYS A 46 2.56 2.21 7.41
CA CYS A 46 3.04 2.04 6.04
C CYS A 46 4.18 3.00 5.67
N ALA A 47 4.18 4.23 6.20
CA ALA A 47 5.07 5.31 5.78
C ALA A 47 6.59 4.99 5.80
N PRO A 48 7.14 4.28 6.81
CA PRO A 48 8.55 3.92 6.84
C PRO A 48 8.90 2.63 6.06
N CYS A 49 7.94 2.00 5.38
CA CYS A 49 8.17 0.71 4.72
C CYS A 49 9.23 0.82 3.60
N PRO A 50 10.28 -0.01 3.57
CA PRO A 50 11.27 0.04 2.48
C PRO A 50 10.69 -0.31 1.10
N ALA A 51 9.65 -1.15 1.04
CA ALA A 51 8.96 -1.52 -0.20
C ALA A 51 7.91 -0.48 -0.65
N PHE A 52 7.88 0.71 -0.04
CA PHE A 52 6.83 1.71 -0.27
C PHE A 52 6.68 2.13 -1.74
N THR A 53 7.78 2.32 -2.47
CA THR A 53 7.74 2.69 -3.89
C THR A 53 7.12 1.60 -4.76
N GLY A 54 7.60 0.35 -4.66
CA GLY A 54 7.03 -0.77 -5.42
C GLY A 54 5.56 -1.06 -5.04
N CYS A 55 5.23 -0.91 -3.75
CA CYS A 55 3.85 -1.00 -3.26
C CYS A 55 2.95 0.09 -3.86
N ARG A 56 3.46 1.31 -4.04
CA ARG A 56 2.72 2.41 -4.67
C ARG A 56 2.42 2.09 -6.13
N GLU A 57 3.45 1.73 -6.89
CA GLU A 57 3.32 1.41 -8.32
C GLU A 57 2.32 0.29 -8.56
N TYR A 58 2.38 -0.77 -7.74
CA TYR A 58 1.40 -1.83 -7.76
C TYR A 58 0.00 -1.31 -7.42
N GLY A 59 -0.16 -0.62 -6.28
CA GLY A 59 -1.45 -0.20 -5.75
C GLY A 59 -2.17 0.83 -6.62
N THR A 60 -1.45 1.65 -7.37
CA THR A 60 -2.00 2.66 -8.29
C THR A 60 -2.05 2.20 -9.75
N GLY A 61 -1.71 0.93 -10.03
CA GLY A 61 -1.83 0.36 -11.37
C GLY A 61 -3.28 0.39 -11.89
N GLU A 62 -3.44 0.43 -13.20
CA GLU A 62 -4.76 0.44 -13.83
C GLU A 62 -5.61 -0.76 -13.40
N GLY A 63 -6.89 -0.52 -13.12
CA GLY A 63 -7.85 -1.56 -12.69
C GLY A 63 -7.65 -2.08 -11.26
N LYS A 64 -6.70 -1.53 -10.48
CA LYS A 64 -6.43 -2.00 -9.11
C LYS A 64 -7.47 -1.52 -8.10
N ARG A 65 -8.46 -2.39 -7.89
CA ARG A 65 -9.58 -2.24 -6.95
C ARG A 65 -9.46 -3.11 -5.69
N GLU A 66 -8.27 -3.63 -5.42
CA GLU A 66 -8.02 -4.48 -4.27
C GLU A 66 -8.19 -3.69 -2.96
N LEU A 67 -8.84 -4.30 -1.97
CA LEU A 67 -9.05 -3.70 -0.66
C LEU A 67 -7.71 -3.47 0.06
N GLY A 68 -7.71 -2.43 0.88
CA GLY A 68 -6.67 -2.15 1.85
C GLY A 68 -5.72 -1.00 1.50
N VAL A 69 -4.74 -0.82 2.39
CA VAL A 69 -3.77 0.28 2.37
C VAL A 69 -2.52 -0.12 1.61
N TYR A 70 -2.26 0.57 0.51
CA TYR A 70 -1.06 0.43 -0.31
C TYR A 70 -0.32 1.76 -0.36
N ALA A 71 0.96 1.77 0.01
CA ALA A 71 1.81 2.97 0.06
C ALA A 71 1.13 4.21 0.69
N GLY A 72 0.44 4.01 1.82
CA GLY A 72 -0.24 5.07 2.56
C GLY A 72 -1.59 5.51 1.97
N GLN A 73 -2.15 4.78 0.99
CA GLN A 73 -3.43 5.09 0.37
C GLN A 73 -4.43 3.96 0.54
N SER A 74 -5.66 4.27 0.95
CA SER A 74 -6.78 3.31 0.92
C SER A 74 -7.32 3.12 -0.49
N MET A 75 -8.11 2.06 -0.71
CA MET A 75 -8.76 1.83 -2.01
C MET A 75 -9.57 3.06 -2.46
N THR A 76 -10.39 3.63 -1.58
CA THR A 76 -11.18 4.84 -1.87
C THR A 76 -10.32 6.00 -2.34
N GLU A 77 -9.16 6.24 -1.73
CA GLU A 77 -8.26 7.31 -2.15
C GLU A 77 -7.62 7.05 -3.50
N ARG A 78 -7.25 5.80 -3.79
CA ARG A 78 -6.68 5.41 -5.09
C ARG A 78 -7.71 5.58 -6.20
N LEU A 79 -8.97 5.22 -5.95
CA LEU A 79 -10.06 5.39 -6.91
C LEU A 79 -10.49 6.85 -7.11
N ASN A 80 -10.44 7.66 -6.05
CA ASN A 80 -10.73 9.10 -6.15
C ASN A 80 -9.62 9.87 -6.88
N ARG A 81 -8.39 9.32 -6.96
CA ARG A 81 -7.28 9.92 -7.69
C ARG A 81 -7.42 9.74 -9.21
N THR A 82 -7.98 8.61 -9.64
CA THR A 82 -8.29 8.36 -11.06
C THR A 82 -9.46 9.19 -11.58
N THR A 83 -10.30 9.74 -10.72
CA THR A 83 -11.47 10.55 -11.12
C THR A 83 -11.21 12.06 -11.16
N ASN A 84 -10.01 12.54 -10.81
CA ASN A 84 -9.71 13.97 -10.81
C ASN A 84 -8.35 14.28 -11.48
N PRO A 85 -8.32 14.51 -12.82
CA PRO A 85 -7.10 14.79 -13.56
C PRO A 85 -6.51 16.21 -13.35
N THR A 86 -7.06 17.03 -12.46
CA THR A 86 -6.65 18.45 -12.31
C THR A 86 -6.24 18.81 -10.88
N LYS A 87 -5.04 18.39 -10.48
CA LYS A 87 -4.17 19.17 -9.57
C LYS A 87 -2.74 18.61 -9.55
N ALA A 88 -2.07 18.78 -10.67
CA ALA A 88 -0.61 18.75 -10.75
C ALA A 88 -0.19 19.89 -11.67
N ALA A 89 -0.19 21.10 -11.11
CA ALA A 89 0.48 22.29 -11.61
C ALA A 89 1.14 22.95 -10.39
#